data_AF-A0A3E0VX09-F1
#
_entry.id   AF-A0A3E0VX09-F1
#
_cell.length_a   1.000
_cell.length_b   1.000
_cell.length_c   1.000
_cell.angle_alpha   90.00
_cell.angle_beta   90.00
_cell.angle_gamma   90.00
#
_symmetry.space_group_name_H-M   'P 1'
#
loop_
_entity.id
_entity.type
_entity.pdbx_description
1 polymer ?
#
loop_
_entity_poly.entity_id
_entity_poly.type
_entity_poly.pdbx_seq_one_letter_code
_entity_poly.pdbx_strand_id
1 'polypeptide(L)'
;MSGTPPGALPPEPFAWLSRDKPAGRYKISLVTPRSAAVLGAFLLLAGIVFAVFLFSRGAGGAAVLGVLLFVIFGGFGIVLLVIASARARWARVYRQVHGHPPF
;
A
#
# COMPACT_ATOMS: atom_id res chain seq x y z
N MET A 1 10.35 -26.61 1.95
CA MET A 1 11.08 -26.02 0.81
C MET A 1 10.16 -26.07 -0.41
N SER A 2 9.38 -25.03 -0.68
CA SER A 2 8.46 -24.98 -1.83
C SER A 2 9.21 -24.50 -3.08
N GLY A 3 9.78 -25.45 -3.83
CA GLY A 3 10.32 -25.20 -5.16
C GLY A 3 9.18 -24.93 -6.14
N THR A 4 9.03 -23.68 -6.58
CA THR A 4 8.16 -23.35 -7.71
C THR A 4 8.76 -23.91 -9.00
N PRO A 5 8.00 -24.67 -9.82
CA PRO A 5 8.50 -25.19 -11.09
C PRO A 5 8.95 -24.07 -12.04
N PRO A 6 9.93 -24.31 -12.92
CA PRO A 6 10.42 -23.31 -13.87
C PRO A 6 9.27 -22.89 -14.80
N GLY A 7 8.73 -21.69 -14.58
CA GLY A 7 7.55 -21.15 -15.27
C GLY A 7 6.35 -20.84 -14.36
N ALA A 8 6.38 -21.25 -13.09
CA ALA A 8 5.33 -20.91 -12.14
C ALA A 8 5.48 -19.47 -11.63
N LEU A 9 4.42 -18.68 -11.83
CA LEU A 9 4.33 -17.34 -11.29
C LEU A 9 4.42 -17.39 -9.75
N PRO A 10 5.20 -16.50 -9.11
CA PRO A 10 5.16 -16.39 -7.65
C PRO A 10 3.73 -16.08 -7.20
N PRO A 11 3.28 -16.59 -6.03
CA PRO A 11 1.93 -16.36 -5.54
C PRO A 11 1.63 -14.85 -5.43
N GLU A 12 0.40 -14.44 -5.75
CA GLU A 12 0.01 -13.03 -5.71
C GLU A 12 0.15 -12.48 -4.27
N PRO A 13 0.98 -11.45 -4.05
CA PRO A 13 1.06 -10.80 -2.75
C PRO A 13 -0.27 -10.09 -2.48
N PHE A 14 -0.83 -10.32 -1.29
CA PHE A 14 -2.12 -9.75 -0.86
C PHE A 14 -3.30 -10.21 -1.74
N ALA A 15 -3.46 -11.52 -1.96
CA ALA A 15 -4.57 -12.10 -2.73
C ALA A 15 -5.99 -11.72 -2.25
N TRP A 16 -6.16 -11.36 -0.97
CA TRP A 16 -7.42 -10.79 -0.44
C TRP A 16 -7.80 -9.44 -1.07
N LEU A 17 -6.85 -8.76 -1.72
CA LEU A 17 -7.01 -7.50 -2.43
C LEU A 17 -7.25 -7.69 -3.95
N SER A 18 -7.28 -8.94 -4.44
CA SER A 18 -7.43 -9.29 -5.86
C SER A 18 -8.86 -9.06 -6.34
N ARG A 19 -9.00 -8.46 -7.53
CA ARG A 19 -10.28 -7.99 -8.08
C ARG A 19 -11.15 -9.16 -8.55
N ASP A 20 -10.52 -10.14 -9.19
CA ASP A 20 -11.21 -11.29 -9.80
C ASP A 20 -11.41 -12.47 -8.84
N LYS A 21 -10.55 -12.59 -7.81
CA LYS A 21 -10.64 -13.61 -6.76
C LYS A 21 -10.21 -13.05 -5.40
N PRO A 22 -11.00 -12.16 -4.76
CA PRO A 22 -10.66 -11.66 -3.43
C PRO A 22 -10.67 -12.81 -2.42
N ALA A 23 -9.47 -13.29 -2.07
CA ALA A 23 -9.31 -14.40 -1.13
C ALA A 23 -9.27 -13.86 0.31
N GLY A 24 -10.41 -13.66 0.97
CA GLY A 24 -10.45 -13.23 2.39
C GLY A 24 -11.79 -12.65 2.85
N ARG A 25 -11.94 -12.43 4.16
CA ARG A 25 -13.18 -11.92 4.78
C ARG A 25 -13.50 -10.46 4.43
N TYR A 26 -12.50 -9.69 3.97
CA TYR A 26 -12.62 -8.26 3.67
C TYR A 26 -12.45 -8.01 2.16
N LYS A 27 -13.53 -7.62 1.49
CA LYS A 27 -13.57 -7.31 0.05
C LYS A 27 -13.16 -5.85 -0.22
N ILE A 28 -11.98 -5.44 0.21
CA ILE A 28 -11.49 -4.07 -0.03
C ILE A 28 -10.85 -4.06 -1.42
N SER A 29 -11.60 -3.58 -2.42
CA SER A 29 -11.12 -3.48 -3.81
C SER A 29 -10.27 -2.23 -3.98
N LEU A 30 -8.95 -2.33 -3.74
CA LEU A 30 -8.02 -1.32 -4.25
C LEU A 30 -7.81 -1.56 -5.74
N VAL A 31 -8.38 -0.66 -6.54
CA VAL A 31 -8.60 -0.78 -8.00
C VAL A 31 -7.33 -1.03 -8.79
N THR A 32 -6.20 -0.42 -8.42
CA THR A 32 -4.89 -0.66 -9.06
C THR A 32 -3.72 -0.45 -8.08
N PRO A 33 -2.53 -1.05 -8.32
CA PRO A 33 -1.33 -0.71 -7.56
C PRO A 33 -0.98 0.77 -7.65
N ARG A 34 -1.36 1.43 -8.75
CA ARG A 34 -1.19 2.88 -8.94
C ARG A 34 -2.07 3.69 -7.99
N SER A 35 -3.35 3.34 -7.85
CA SER A 35 -4.23 4.02 -6.88
C SER A 35 -3.78 3.80 -5.44
N ALA A 36 -3.28 2.62 -5.10
CA ALA A 36 -2.70 2.35 -3.78
C ALA A 36 -1.45 3.22 -3.51
N ALA A 37 -0.56 3.36 -4.50
CA ALA A 37 0.62 4.22 -4.38
C ALA A 37 0.25 5.70 -4.24
N VAL A 38 -0.71 6.20 -5.03
CA VAL A 38 -1.18 7.59 -4.96
C VAL A 38 -1.83 7.88 -3.62
N LEU A 39 -2.73 7.01 -3.15
CA LEU A 39 -3.38 7.17 -1.85
C LEU A 39 -2.36 7.08 -0.71
N GLY A 40 -1.43 6.14 -0.78
CA GLY A 40 -0.36 5.99 0.21
C GLY A 40 0.55 7.21 0.30
N ALA A 41 0.98 7.75 -0.84
CA ALA A 41 1.78 8.97 -0.91
C ALA A 41 1.00 10.19 -0.40
N PHE A 42 -0.28 10.31 -0.74
CA PHE A 42 -1.15 11.37 -0.27
C PHE A 42 -1.32 11.34 1.26
N LEU A 43 -1.62 10.17 1.83
CA LEU A 43 -1.75 9.99 3.28
C LEU A 43 -0.44 10.29 4.01
N LEU A 44 0.69 9.85 3.45
CA LEU A 44 2.01 10.15 4.00
C LEU A 44 2.29 11.66 4.02
N LEU A 45 2.05 12.34 2.90
CA LEU A 45 2.21 13.80 2.81
C LEU A 45 1.27 14.54 3.77
N ALA A 46 0.00 14.13 3.84
CA ALA A 46 -0.95 14.71 4.78
C ALA A 46 -0.47 14.54 6.24
N GLY A 47 0.02 13.36 6.60
CA GLY A 47 0.59 13.09 7.92
C GLY A 47 1.78 14.01 8.23
N ILE A 48 2.70 14.19 7.28
CA ILE A 48 3.86 15.10 7.42
C ILE A 48 3.39 16.55 7.61
N VAL A 49 2.45 17.03 6.78
CA VAL A 49 1.93 18.40 6.86
C VAL A 49 1.25 18.64 8.20
N PHE A 50 0.40 17.71 8.65
CA PHE A 50 -0.25 17.82 9.96
C PHE A 50 0.78 17.85 11.10
N ALA A 51 1.79 16.98 11.05
CA ALA A 51 2.85 16.97 12.05
C ALA A 51 3.58 18.31 12.09
N VAL A 52 4.10 18.79 10.95
CA VAL A 52 4.83 20.07 10.85
C VAL A 52 3.97 21.24 11.33
N PHE A 53 2.69 21.29 10.93
CA PHE A 53 1.77 22.34 11.33
C PHE A 53 1.44 22.33 12.83
N LEU A 54 1.29 21.15 13.43
CA LEU A 54 1.00 21.02 14.86
C LEU A 54 2.24 21.28 15.73
N PHE A 55 3.42 20.84 15.28
CA PHE A 55 4.69 21.11 15.95
C PHE A 55 5.10 22.59 15.88
N SER A 56 4.80 23.30 14.78
CA SER A 56 5.11 24.73 14.66
C SER A 56 4.27 25.62 15.59
N ARG A 57 3.14 25.12 16.11
CA ARG A 57 2.27 25.85 17.04
C ARG A 57 2.68 25.75 18.52
N GLY A 58 3.70 24.95 18.87
CA GLY A 58 4.36 24.98 20.19
C GLY A 58 3.53 24.59 21.42
N ALA A 59 2.23 24.33 21.29
CA ALA A 59 1.40 23.87 22.41
C ALA A 59 1.64 22.38 22.66
N GLY A 60 2.03 21.98 23.88
CA GLY A 60 2.37 20.59 24.21
C GLY A 60 1.28 19.57 23.86
N GLY A 61 0.00 19.94 23.96
CA GLY A 61 -1.12 19.10 23.51
C GLY A 61 -1.21 18.93 21.99
N ALA A 62 -0.78 19.93 21.21
CA ALA A 62 -0.74 19.86 19.76
C ALA A 62 0.35 18.90 19.26
N ALA A 63 1.49 18.82 19.96
CA ALA A 63 2.57 17.89 19.62
C ALA A 63 2.11 16.41 19.72
N VAL A 64 1.39 16.05 20.79
CA VAL A 64 0.85 14.69 20.97
C VAL A 64 -0.15 14.34 19.86
N LEU A 65 -1.06 15.27 19.52
CA LEU A 65 -1.99 15.14 18.40
C LEU A 65 -1.27 15.00 17.05
N GLY A 66 -0.20 15.77 16.85
CA GLY A 66 0.62 15.71 15.64
C GLY A 66 1.29 14.35 15.46
N VAL A 67 1.83 13.78 16.52
CA VAL A 67 2.41 12.42 16.49
C VAL A 67 1.34 11.37 16.22
N LEU A 68 0.18 11.45 16.87
CA LEU A 68 -0.93 10.51 16.65
C LEU A 68 -1.42 10.52 15.20
N LEU A 69 -1.64 11.71 14.64
CA LEU A 69 -2.04 11.88 13.24
C LEU A 69 -0.94 11.39 12.30
N PHE A 70 0.33 11.69 12.59
CA PHE A 70 1.43 11.19 11.78
C PHE A 70 1.52 9.66 11.78
N VAL A 71 1.34 9.00 12.93
CA VAL A 71 1.37 7.54 13.01
C VAL A 71 0.19 6.93 12.25
N ILE A 72 -1.01 7.50 12.37
CA ILE A 72 -2.20 7.01 11.67
C ILE A 72 -2.04 7.23 10.16
N PHE A 73 -1.86 8.47 9.72
CA PHE A 73 -1.81 8.82 8.30
C PHE A 73 -0.52 8.34 7.63
N GLY A 74 0.63 8.57 8.26
CA GLY A 74 1.93 8.11 7.78
C GLY A 74 2.06 6.59 7.83
N GLY A 75 1.63 5.94 8.91
CA GLY A 75 1.65 4.48 9.01
C GLY A 75 0.77 3.82 7.96
N PHE A 76 -0.47 4.29 7.79
CA PHE A 76 -1.36 3.79 6.74
C PHE A 76 -0.82 4.08 5.33
N GLY A 77 -0.20 5.26 5.14
CA GLY A 77 0.46 5.64 3.90
C GLY A 77 1.61 4.71 3.51
N ILE A 78 2.49 4.38 4.47
CA ILE A 78 3.60 3.45 4.28
C ILE A 78 3.08 2.05 3.95
N VAL A 79 2.07 1.55 4.68
CA VAL A 79 1.48 0.24 4.41
C VAL A 79 0.92 0.17 2.99
N LEU A 80 0.21 1.20 2.53
CA LEU A 80 -0.29 1.28 1.16
C LEU A 80 0.83 1.31 0.11
N LEU A 81 1.93 2.01 0.38
CA LEU A 81 3.11 2.03 -0.50
C LEU A 81 3.80 0.66 -0.57
N VAL A 82 3.89 -0.06 0.54
CA VAL A 82 4.43 -1.43 0.59
C VAL A 82 3.54 -2.38 -0.22
N ILE A 83 2.22 -2.31 -0.04
CA ILE A 83 1.26 -3.12 -0.81
C ILE A 83 1.37 -2.78 -2.31
N ALA A 84 1.43 -1.50 -2.65
CA ALA A 84 1.55 -1.04 -4.04
C ALA A 84 2.84 -1.52 -4.71
N SER A 85 3.98 -1.43 -4.02
CA SER A 85 5.29 -1.85 -4.53
C SER A 85 5.38 -3.36 -4.70
N ALA A 86 4.89 -4.14 -3.73
CA ALA A 86 4.81 -5.60 -3.82
C ALA A 86 3.94 -6.03 -5.03
N ARG A 87 2.75 -5.44 -5.18
CA ARG A 87 1.87 -5.72 -6.34
C ARG A 87 2.47 -5.23 -7.66
N ALA A 88 3.15 -4.09 -7.69
CA ALA A 88 3.80 -3.60 -8.90
C ALA A 88 4.97 -4.48 -9.32
N ARG A 89 5.69 -5.09 -8.37
CA ARG A 89 6.74 -6.07 -8.67
C ARG A 89 6.14 -7.36 -9.22
N TRP A 90 5.10 -7.88 -8.56
CA TRP A 90 4.39 -9.07 -9.04
C TRP A 90 3.76 -8.87 -10.42
N ALA A 91 3.07 -7.75 -10.67
CA ALA A 91 2.45 -7.44 -11.95
C ALA A 91 3.45 -7.23 -13.10
N ARG A 92 4.72 -6.94 -12.78
CA ARG A 92 5.81 -6.94 -13.78
C ARG A 92 6.20 -8.35 -14.17
N VAL A 93 6.37 -9.24 -13.18
CA VAL A 93 6.66 -10.67 -13.40
C VAL A 93 5.47 -11.34 -14.12
N TYR A 94 4.23 -11.01 -13.75
CA TYR A 94 3.05 -11.52 -14.40
C TYR A 94 3.02 -11.20 -15.90
N ARG A 95 3.28 -9.93 -16.25
CA ARG A 95 3.33 -9.48 -17.65
C ARG A 95 4.43 -10.16 -18.45
N GLN A 96 5.57 -10.46 -17.82
CA GLN A 96 6.66 -11.20 -18.48
C GLN A 96 6.27 -12.64 -18.83
N VAL A 97 5.40 -13.27 -18.04
CA VAL A 97 4.96 -14.65 -18.25
C VAL A 97 3.73 -14.75 -19.15
N HIS A 98 2.76 -13.83 -19.00
CA HIS A 98 1.44 -13.93 -19.67
C HIS A 98 1.23 -12.93 -20.83
N GLY A 99 2.10 -11.94 -21.01
CA GLY A 99 2.00 -10.96 -22.10
C GLY A 99 0.87 -9.93 -21.97
N HIS A 100 -0.01 -10.05 -20.97
CA HIS A 100 -1.08 -9.09 -20.68
C HIS A 100 -1.07 -8.63 -19.21
N PRO A 101 -1.64 -7.46 -18.87
CA PRO A 101 -1.78 -7.03 -17.48
C PRO A 101 -2.72 -7.97 -16.68
N PRO A 102 -2.49 -8.14 -15.36
CA PRO A 102 -3.32 -8.97 -14.49
C PRO A 102 -4.62 -8.29 -14.01
N PHE A 103 -5.00 -7.16 -14.60
CA PHE A 103 -6.19 -6.36 -14.26
C PHE A 103 -6.79 -5.74 -15.50
#